data_AF-A0A258HKI1-F1
#
_entry.id   AF-A0A258HKI1-F1
#
_cell.length_a   1.000
_cell.length_b   1.000
_cell.length_c   1.000
_cell.angle_alpha   90.00
_cell.angle_beta   90.00
_cell.angle_gamma   90.00
#
_symmetry.space_group_name_H-M   'P 1'
#
loop_
_entity.id
_entity.type
_entity.pdbx_description
1 polymer ?
#
loop_
_entity_poly.entity_id
_entity_poly.type
_entity_poly.pdbx_seq_one_letter_code
_entity_poly.pdbx_strand_id
1 'polypeptide(L)'
;MSTPIESLRALMAVSEARDKPAFLDFFADDVEYHYHVGTRPLVGKEWVDRFITKYWANHSATKWTLMNWAENGDKVLTEGQEDYVNADGVSVSHPYMGIIEFRDGKIVAWRDYFQMKDPAAS
;
A
#
# COMPACT_ATOMS: atom_id res chain seq x y z
N MET A 1 -7.13 -20.64 7.40
CA MET A 1 -6.20 -19.60 6.94
C MET A 1 -7.04 -18.51 6.30
N SER A 2 -6.72 -17.24 6.53
CA SER A 2 -7.44 -16.14 5.89
C SER A 2 -7.19 -16.15 4.38
N THR A 3 -8.19 -15.77 3.59
CA THR A 3 -8.00 -15.56 2.15
C THR A 3 -7.12 -14.32 1.90
N PRO A 4 -6.48 -14.20 0.73
CA PRO A 4 -5.73 -13.00 0.36
C PRO A 4 -6.53 -11.70 0.55
N ILE A 5 -7.81 -11.66 0.17
CA ILE A 5 -8.64 -10.46 0.37
C ILE A 5 -8.94 -10.17 1.85
N GLU A 6 -9.12 -11.19 2.68
CA GLU A 6 -9.29 -11.01 4.13
C GLU A 6 -8.04 -10.42 4.77
N SER A 7 -6.85 -10.92 4.39
CA SER A 7 -5.56 -10.36 4.82
C SER A 7 -5.39 -8.91 4.39
N LEU A 8 -5.75 -8.56 3.15
CA LEU A 8 -5.71 -7.18 2.67
C LEU A 8 -6.65 -6.26 3.48
N ARG A 9 -7.89 -6.69 3.74
CA ARG A 9 -8.83 -5.87 4.52
C ARG A 9 -8.38 -5.67 5.97
N ALA A 10 -7.76 -6.67 6.57
CA ALA A 10 -7.16 -6.54 7.89
C ALA A 10 -5.98 -5.54 7.88
N LEU A 11 -5.14 -5.58 6.85
CA LEU A 11 -4.08 -4.58 6.64
C LEU A 11 -4.66 -3.17 6.52
N MET A 12 -5.74 -2.98 5.74
CA MET A 12 -6.39 -1.69 5.57
C MET A 12 -6.85 -1.11 6.91
N ALA A 13 -7.49 -1.92 7.77
CA ALA A 13 -7.96 -1.49 9.09
C ALA A 13 -6.80 -1.10 10.01
N VAL A 14 -5.70 -1.87 9.99
CA VAL A 14 -4.49 -1.57 10.77
C VAL A 14 -3.78 -0.31 10.26
N SER A 15 -3.77 -0.10 8.94
CA SER A 15 -3.25 1.12 8.31
C SER A 15 -4.05 2.35 8.70
N GLU A 16 -5.38 2.27 8.72
CA GLU A 16 -6.28 3.34 9.18
C GLU A 16 -6.02 3.70 10.65
N ALA A 17 -5.82 2.68 11.50
CA ALA A 17 -5.47 2.87 12.91
C ALA A 17 -4.03 3.37 13.13
N ARG A 18 -3.18 3.38 12.09
CA ARG A 18 -1.75 3.71 12.13
C ARG A 18 -0.96 2.88 13.15
N ASP A 19 -1.36 1.63 13.35
CA ASP A 19 -0.64 0.70 14.22
C ASP A 19 0.56 0.13 13.43
N LYS A 20 1.73 0.79 13.58
CA LYS A 20 2.94 0.45 12.80
C LYS A 20 3.42 -0.98 13.05
N PRO A 21 3.55 -1.46 14.31
CA PRO A 21 3.94 -2.85 14.56
C PRO A 21 3.00 -3.85 13.89
N ALA A 22 1.68 -3.67 14.02
CA ALA A 22 0.72 -4.57 13.38
C ALA A 22 0.78 -4.47 11.85
N PHE A 23 0.98 -3.27 11.29
CA PHE A 23 1.12 -3.07 9.84
C PHE A 23 2.33 -3.85 9.29
N LEU A 24 3.48 -3.74 9.96
CA LEU A 24 4.70 -4.42 9.54
C LEU A 24 4.62 -5.94 9.69
N ASP A 25 3.75 -6.45 10.57
CA ASP A 25 3.53 -7.88 10.71
C ASP A 25 2.88 -8.48 9.45
N PHE A 26 2.15 -7.73 8.62
CA PHE A 26 1.61 -8.27 7.37
C PHE A 26 2.68 -8.66 6.34
N PHE A 27 3.91 -8.17 6.48
CA PHE A 27 4.95 -8.33 5.46
C PHE A 27 5.87 -9.50 5.77
N ALA A 28 6.34 -10.17 4.71
CA ALA A 28 7.45 -11.09 4.80
C ALA A 28 8.77 -10.29 4.96
N ASP A 29 9.80 -10.92 5.52
CA ASP A 29 11.09 -10.25 5.73
C ASP A 29 11.78 -9.92 4.39
N ASP A 30 11.50 -10.72 3.35
CA ASP A 30 12.01 -10.62 1.98
C ASP A 30 11.07 -9.88 1.01
N VAL A 31 10.09 -9.11 1.51
CA VAL A 31 9.11 -8.41 0.65
C VAL A 31 9.79 -7.51 -0.40
N GLU A 32 9.28 -7.51 -1.63
CA GLU A 32 9.57 -6.49 -2.63
C GLU A 32 8.34 -5.61 -2.87
N TYR A 33 8.39 -4.35 -2.41
CA TYR A 33 7.28 -3.39 -2.54
C TYR A 33 7.63 -2.25 -3.50
N HIS A 34 6.91 -2.20 -4.63
CA HIS A 34 6.88 -1.08 -5.57
C HIS A 34 5.69 -0.18 -5.23
N TYR A 35 5.90 0.77 -4.31
CA TYR A 35 4.88 1.78 -3.92
C TYR A 35 4.46 2.70 -5.08
N HIS A 36 5.20 2.67 -6.19
CA HIS A 36 4.79 3.14 -7.50
C HIS A 36 5.65 2.44 -8.55
N VAL A 37 5.03 1.70 -9.47
CA VAL A 37 5.76 0.98 -10.52
C VAL A 37 6.60 1.95 -11.36
N GLY A 38 7.87 1.60 -11.59
CA GLY A 38 8.85 2.46 -12.27
C GLY A 38 9.75 3.25 -11.32
N THR A 39 9.44 3.26 -10.01
CA THR A 39 10.40 3.70 -8.98
C THR A 39 11.29 2.54 -8.52
N ARG A 40 12.35 2.85 -7.76
CA ARG A 40 13.18 1.82 -7.13
C ARG A 40 12.36 1.14 -6.03
N PRO A 41 12.26 -0.21 -6.00
CA PRO A 41 11.48 -0.90 -4.99
C PRO A 41 12.06 -0.77 -3.59
N LEU A 42 11.19 -0.97 -2.61
CA LEU A 42 11.53 -1.22 -1.22
C LEU A 42 11.79 -2.72 -1.07
N VAL A 43 13.03 -3.11 -0.78
CA VAL A 43 13.42 -4.53 -0.69
C VAL A 43 13.69 -4.90 0.77
N GLY A 44 12.76 -5.62 1.37
CA GLY A 44 12.78 -6.09 2.74
C GLY A 44 11.96 -5.23 3.70
N LYS A 45 11.47 -5.86 4.78
CA LYS A 45 10.56 -5.25 5.78
C LYS A 45 11.11 -3.96 6.40
N GLU A 46 12.42 -3.85 6.57
CA GLU A 46 13.06 -2.63 7.07
C GLU A 46 12.86 -1.40 6.16
N TRP A 47 12.85 -1.62 4.83
CA TRP A 47 12.57 -0.52 3.89
C TRP A 47 11.10 -0.12 3.94
N VAL A 48 10.19 -1.07 4.16
CA VAL A 48 8.76 -0.80 4.37
C VAL A 48 8.55 0.02 5.66
N ASP A 49 9.23 -0.32 6.76
CA ASP A 49 9.19 0.47 8.01
C ASP A 49 9.63 1.92 7.79
N ARG A 50 10.78 2.12 7.12
CA ARG A 50 11.26 3.48 6.81
C ARG A 50 10.28 4.25 5.93
N PHE A 51 9.69 3.58 4.94
CA PHE A 51 8.70 4.18 4.06
C PHE A 51 7.45 4.60 4.82
N ILE A 52 6.81 3.69 5.56
CA ILE A 52 5.55 3.98 6.25
C ILE A 52 5.73 5.02 7.36
N THR A 53 6.87 4.99 8.07
CA THR A 53 7.24 6.01 9.06
C THR A 53 7.30 7.40 8.42
N LYS A 54 7.93 7.53 7.25
CA LYS A 54 8.00 8.80 6.53
C LYS A 54 6.63 9.20 5.96
N TYR A 55 5.88 8.24 5.41
CA TYR A 55 4.58 8.48 4.81
C TYR A 55 3.61 9.07 5.85
N TRP A 56 3.41 8.39 6.99
CA TRP A 56 2.50 8.85 8.05
C TRP A 56 2.94 10.13 8.77
N ALA A 57 4.24 10.45 8.77
CA ALA A 57 4.73 11.72 9.30
C ALA A 57 4.38 12.92 8.39
N ASN A 58 4.23 12.69 7.08
CA ASN A 58 3.99 13.74 6.09
C ASN A 58 2.57 13.76 5.51
N HIS A 59 1.73 12.79 5.88
CA HIS A 59 0.38 12.60 5.33
C HIS A 59 -0.60 12.41 6.48
N SER A 60 -1.72 13.13 6.45
CA SER A 60 -2.79 13.07 7.45
C SER A 60 -4.15 12.84 6.78
N ALA A 61 -5.20 12.57 7.57
CA ALA A 61 -6.55 12.28 7.06
C ALA A 61 -6.58 11.23 5.93
N THR A 62 -5.73 10.21 6.05
CA THR A 62 -5.54 9.15 5.05
C THR A 62 -6.78 8.27 4.99
N LYS A 63 -7.32 8.07 3.79
CA LYS A 63 -8.41 7.14 3.52
C LYS A 63 -8.05 6.27 2.32
N TRP A 64 -8.00 4.97 2.56
CA TRP A 64 -7.75 3.97 1.53
C TRP A 64 -9.07 3.27 1.18
N THR A 65 -9.59 3.53 -0.01
CA THR A 65 -10.85 2.93 -0.49
C THR A 65 -10.54 1.83 -1.49
N LEU A 66 -11.10 0.64 -1.26
CA LEU A 66 -11.08 -0.48 -2.22
C LEU A 66 -12.43 -0.56 -2.94
N MET A 67 -12.43 -0.40 -4.27
CA MET A 67 -13.66 -0.37 -5.07
C MET A 67 -13.90 -1.70 -5.78
N ASN A 68 -12.89 -2.21 -6.47
CA ASN A 68 -12.95 -3.50 -7.16
C ASN A 68 -11.75 -4.37 -6.76
N TRP A 69 -11.95 -5.68 -6.73
CA TRP A 69 -10.88 -6.63 -6.52
C TRP A 69 -11.15 -7.96 -7.21
N ALA A 70 -10.09 -8.71 -7.48
CA ALA A 70 -10.14 -10.09 -7.93
C ALA A 70 -9.03 -10.90 -7.26
N GLU A 71 -9.34 -12.14 -6.89
CA GLU A 71 -8.35 -13.09 -6.36
C GLU A 71 -7.87 -14.02 -7.47
N ASN A 72 -6.56 -14.22 -7.54
CA ASN A 72 -5.93 -15.17 -8.46
C ASN A 72 -4.89 -15.99 -7.69
N GLY A 73 -5.32 -17.11 -7.12
CA GLY A 73 -4.50 -17.95 -6.26
C GLY A 73 -4.06 -17.19 -5.00
N ASP A 74 -2.77 -16.89 -4.91
CA ASP A 74 -2.13 -16.21 -3.79
C ASP A 74 -2.06 -14.68 -3.98
N LYS A 75 -2.82 -14.13 -4.94
CA LYS A 75 -2.77 -12.71 -5.32
C LYS A 75 -4.13 -12.04 -5.15
N VAL A 76 -4.11 -10.77 -4.76
CA VAL A 76 -5.26 -9.86 -4.88
C VAL A 76 -4.89 -8.76 -5.87
N LEU A 77 -5.69 -8.62 -6.92
CA LEU A 77 -5.69 -7.47 -7.81
C LEU A 77 -6.71 -6.48 -7.27
N THR A 78 -6.35 -5.21 -7.17
CA THR A 78 -7.16 -4.17 -6.54
C THR A 78 -7.31 -2.96 -7.44
N GLU A 79 -8.45 -2.29 -7.37
CA GLU A 79 -8.69 -0.97 -7.93
C GLU A 79 -9.41 -0.13 -6.87
N GLY A 80 -9.01 1.14 -6.74
CA GLY A 80 -9.66 2.03 -5.79
C GLY A 80 -9.10 3.44 -5.80
N GLN A 81 -9.27 4.11 -4.66
CA GLN A 81 -8.86 5.51 -4.44
C GLN A 81 -8.05 5.61 -3.15
N GLU A 82 -7.02 6.45 -3.17
CA GLU A 82 -6.35 6.93 -1.96
C GLU A 82 -6.57 8.44 -1.82
N ASP A 83 -7.02 8.85 -0.64
CA ASP A 83 -7.20 10.25 -0.25
C ASP A 83 -6.31 10.58 0.95
N TYR A 84 -5.69 11.76 0.96
CA TYR A 84 -4.92 12.25 2.10
C TYR A 84 -4.75 13.77 2.06
N VAL A 85 -4.29 14.34 3.18
CA VAL A 85 -3.79 15.71 3.26
C VAL A 85 -2.26 15.65 3.37
N ASN A 86 -1.56 16.29 2.44
CA ASN A 86 -0.10 16.29 2.39
C ASN A 86 0.53 17.24 3.45
N ALA A 87 1.86 17.31 3.51
CA ALA A 87 2.59 18.16 4.46
C ALA A 87 2.32 19.67 4.30
N ASP A 88 1.88 20.10 3.10
CA ASP A 88 1.51 21.50 2.81
C ASP A 88 0.04 21.81 3.15
N GLY A 89 -0.71 20.84 3.71
CA GLY A 89 -2.13 20.99 4.02
C GLY A 89 -3.06 20.84 2.81
N VAL A 90 -2.54 20.37 1.67
CA VAL A 90 -3.32 20.19 0.44
C VAL A 90 -3.99 18.81 0.44
N SER A 91 -5.31 18.79 0.21
CA SER A 91 -6.04 17.56 -0.04
C SER A 91 -5.67 16.98 -1.41
N VAL A 92 -5.22 15.73 -1.41
CA VAL A 92 -4.85 14.96 -2.60
C VAL A 92 -5.76 13.74 -2.66
N SER A 93 -6.13 13.38 -3.89
CA SER A 93 -6.97 12.23 -4.18
C SER A 93 -6.49 11.64 -5.50
N HIS A 94 -6.17 10.34 -5.53
CA HIS A 94 -5.76 9.67 -6.75
C HIS A 94 -6.34 8.25 -6.87
N PRO A 95 -6.77 7.84 -8.08
CA PRO A 95 -7.11 6.46 -8.35
C PRO A 95 -5.84 5.61 -8.41
N TYR A 96 -5.96 4.34 -8.05
CA TYR A 96 -4.88 3.37 -8.17
C TYR A 96 -5.41 2.01 -8.64
N MET A 97 -4.52 1.24 -9.24
CA MET A 97 -4.60 -0.21 -9.29
C MET A 97 -3.42 -0.82 -8.55
N GLY A 98 -3.59 -2.00 -7.98
CA GLY A 98 -2.57 -2.68 -7.19
C GLY A 98 -2.59 -4.19 -7.39
N ILE A 99 -1.45 -4.83 -7.15
CA ILE A 99 -1.35 -6.29 -7.06
C ILE A 99 -0.56 -6.62 -5.80
N ILE A 100 -1.16 -7.41 -4.91
CA ILE A 100 -0.54 -7.88 -3.67
C ILE A 100 -0.44 -9.40 -3.73
N GLU A 101 0.77 -9.93 -3.51
CA GLU A 101 1.08 -11.36 -3.50
C GLU A 101 1.41 -11.83 -2.09
N PHE A 102 0.88 -12.99 -1.73
CA PHE A 102 0.97 -13.56 -0.39
C PHE A 102 1.71 -14.91 -0.39
N ARG A 103 2.48 -15.18 0.65
CA ARG A 103 3.07 -16.49 0.96
C ARG A 103 2.97 -16.71 2.46
N ASP A 104 2.40 -17.83 2.86
CA ASP A 104 2.21 -18.18 4.28
C ASP A 104 1.49 -17.08 5.10
N GLY A 105 0.53 -16.41 4.46
CA GLY A 105 -0.24 -15.32 5.07
C GLY A 105 0.49 -13.97 5.18
N LYS A 106 1.71 -13.86 4.63
CA LYS A 106 2.52 -12.64 4.61
C LYS A 106 2.65 -12.09 3.19
N ILE A 107 2.72 -10.78 3.05
CA ILE A 107 2.92 -10.08 1.77
C ILE A 107 4.38 -10.24 1.35
N VAL A 108 4.60 -10.83 0.19
CA VAL A 108 5.94 -11.02 -0.41
C VAL A 108 6.19 -10.07 -1.58
N ALA A 109 5.14 -9.60 -2.23
CA ALA A 109 5.27 -8.57 -3.26
C ALA A 109 4.04 -7.67 -3.28
N TRP A 110 4.27 -6.39 -3.53
CA TRP A 110 3.20 -5.42 -3.77
C TRP A 110 3.64 -4.45 -4.87
N ARG A 111 2.79 -4.21 -5.86
CA ARG A 111 3.00 -3.22 -6.91
C ARG A 111 1.79 -2.32 -7.06
N ASP A 112 1.99 -1.01 -6.92
CA ASP A 112 0.97 0.01 -7.14
C ASP A 112 1.18 0.72 -8.49
N TYR A 113 0.09 0.84 -9.24
CA TYR A 113 -0.02 1.50 -10.52
C TYR A 113 -0.95 2.70 -10.36
N PHE A 114 -0.39 3.90 -10.41
CA PHE A 114 -1.15 5.14 -10.44
C PHE A 114 -0.34 6.21 -11.15
N GLN A 115 -1.00 7.30 -11.54
CA GLN A 115 -0.31 8.42 -12.13
C GLN A 115 0.31 9.28 -11.02
N MET A 116 1.63 9.29 -10.88
CA MET A 116 2.28 10.41 -10.21
C MET A 116 2.02 11.67 -11.04
N LYS A 117 1.64 12.78 -10.39
CA LYS A 117 1.66 14.10 -11.05
C LYS A 117 3.05 14.28 -11.64
N ASP A 118 3.13 14.32 -12.96
CA ASP A 118 4.37 14.56 -13.67
C ASP A 118 4.68 16.07 -13.54
N PRO A 119 5.80 16.46 -12.92
CA PRO A 119 6.22 17.86 -12.89
C PRO A 119 6.43 18.47 -14.29
N ALA A 120 6.56 17.64 -15.34
CA ALA A 120 6.76 18.04 -16.73
C ALA A 120 5.49 17.92 -17.62
N ALA A 121 4.38 17.39 -17.11
CA ALA A 121 3.11 17.37 -17.83
C ALA A 121 2.46 18.76 -17.72
N SER A 122 2.70 19.59 -18.75
CA SER A 122 2.02 20.87 -19.00
C SER A 122 0.58 20.68 -19.45
#